data_AF-A0A091T829-F1
#
_entry.id   AF-A0A091T829-F1
#
_cell.length_a   1.000
_cell.length_b   1.000
_cell.length_c   1.000
_cell.angle_alpha   90.00
_cell.angle_beta   90.00
_cell.angle_gamma   90.00
#
_symmetry.space_group_name_H-M   'P 1'
#
loop_
_entity.id
_entity.type
_entity.pdbx_description
1 polymer ?
#
loop_
_entity_poly.entity_id
_entity_poly.type
_entity_poly.pdbx_seq_one_letter_code
_entity_poly.pdbx_strand_id
1 'polypeptide(L)'
;TIRPKNEVEQKQLCAFGEYVAEIMPKYIQQAQVTCFNELELLIHPDGIIPVLTFLRDHTNAQFKSLADLTAVDVPSRQYRFEIVYNLLSLRFNSRIRVKTYTDELTPIDSAVSVHKAANWYEREVWDMFGVFFANHPDLRRILTDYGFEGHPFRKDFPLSGYVEVRYDDEVKRVVAEPVELAQEFRKFDLNSPWETFPAYRPAPETLKIEAGAKKEDAK
;
A
#
# COMPACT_ATOMS: atom_id res chain seq x y z
N THR A 1 -19.99 25.29 5.88
CA THR A 1 -19.08 24.24 6.38
C THR A 1 -18.47 23.39 5.28
N ILE A 2 -19.07 23.33 4.07
CA ILE A 2 -18.54 22.58 2.93
C ILE A 2 -17.22 23.22 2.46
N ARG A 3 -16.19 22.39 2.24
CA ARG A 3 -14.89 22.83 1.72
C ARG A 3 -15.06 23.33 0.27
N PRO A 4 -14.55 24.54 -0.07
CA PRO A 4 -14.57 25.00 -1.46
C PRO A 4 -13.68 24.11 -2.32
N LYS A 5 -14.17 23.77 -3.52
CA LYS A 5 -13.40 22.98 -4.49
C LYS A 5 -12.53 23.92 -5.34
N ASN A 6 -11.26 23.56 -5.50
CA ASN A 6 -10.35 24.28 -6.39
C ASN A 6 -10.27 23.52 -7.73
N GLU A 7 -11.13 23.91 -8.67
CA GLU A 7 -11.24 23.28 -9.99
C GLU A 7 -10.01 23.51 -10.87
N VAL A 8 -9.28 24.60 -10.64
CA VAL A 8 -8.09 24.95 -11.43
C VAL A 8 -6.98 23.95 -11.16
N GLU A 9 -6.68 23.68 -9.89
CA GLU A 9 -5.73 22.65 -9.48
C GLU A 9 -6.16 21.27 -9.99
N GLN A 10 -7.44 20.94 -9.87
CA GLN A 10 -7.94 19.64 -10.35
C GLN A 10 -7.68 19.45 -11.85
N LYS A 11 -7.97 20.47 -12.67
CA LYS A 11 -7.70 20.43 -14.12
C LYS A 11 -6.20 20.32 -14.43
N GLN A 12 -5.35 21.03 -13.69
CA GLN A 12 -3.89 20.93 -13.84
C GLN A 12 -3.37 19.53 -13.51
N LEU A 13 -3.88 18.92 -12.43
CA LEU A 13 -3.52 17.57 -12.05
C LEU A 13 -4.01 16.52 -13.04
N CYS A 14 -5.23 16.68 -13.59
CA CYS A 14 -5.73 15.80 -14.64
C CYS A 14 -4.84 15.88 -15.89
N ALA A 15 -4.55 17.10 -16.38
CA ALA A 15 -3.70 17.30 -17.54
C ALA A 15 -2.27 16.75 -17.32
N PHE A 16 -1.72 16.91 -16.11
CA PHE A 16 -0.42 16.34 -15.76
C PHE A 16 -0.47 14.80 -15.67
N GLY A 17 -1.56 14.23 -15.14
CA GLY A 17 -1.76 12.78 -15.11
C GLY A 17 -1.84 12.17 -16.50
N GLU A 18 -2.59 12.79 -17.41
CA GLU A 18 -2.66 12.41 -18.84
C GLU A 18 -1.28 12.52 -19.51
N TYR A 19 -0.58 13.63 -19.30
CA TYR A 19 0.76 13.85 -19.82
C TYR A 19 1.75 12.76 -19.38
N VAL A 20 1.74 12.39 -18.10
CA VAL A 20 2.62 11.34 -17.57
C VAL A 20 2.23 9.97 -18.12
N ALA A 21 0.93 9.69 -18.27
CA ALA A 21 0.42 8.46 -18.86
C ALA A 21 0.82 8.32 -20.35
N GLU A 22 0.81 9.41 -21.12
CA GLU A 22 1.24 9.41 -22.53
C GLU A 22 2.74 9.18 -22.70
N ILE A 23 3.57 9.68 -21.77
CA ILE A 23 5.03 9.52 -21.86
C ILE A 23 5.46 8.10 -21.49
N MET A 24 4.83 7.48 -20.49
CA MET A 24 5.18 6.14 -20.01
C MET A 24 3.98 5.17 -20.02
N PRO A 25 3.40 4.88 -21.20
CA PRO A 25 2.22 4.02 -21.30
C PRO A 25 2.53 2.55 -20.95
N LYS A 26 3.82 2.18 -20.96
CA LYS A 26 4.26 0.82 -20.65
C LYS A 26 4.01 0.42 -19.19
N TYR A 27 4.18 1.36 -18.26
CA TYR A 27 4.17 1.07 -16.82
C TYR A 27 2.95 1.63 -16.10
N ILE A 28 2.39 2.73 -16.60
CA ILE A 28 1.22 3.38 -15.99
C ILE A 28 -0.03 2.67 -16.47
N GLN A 29 -0.77 2.12 -15.51
CA GLN A 29 -2.04 1.43 -15.77
C GLN A 29 -3.20 2.42 -15.72
N GLN A 30 -3.19 3.31 -14.74
CA GLN A 30 -4.25 4.28 -14.53
C GLN A 30 -3.71 5.53 -13.82
N ALA A 31 -4.17 6.70 -14.25
CA ALA A 31 -4.01 7.95 -13.51
C ALA A 31 -5.39 8.36 -12.98
N GLN A 32 -5.48 8.64 -11.68
CA GLN A 32 -6.73 9.07 -11.05
C GLN A 32 -6.50 10.31 -10.19
N VAL A 33 -7.47 11.21 -10.20
CA VAL A 33 -7.44 12.43 -9.38
C VAL A 33 -8.60 12.35 -8.39
N THR A 34 -8.28 12.43 -7.11
CA THR A 34 -9.29 12.42 -6.05
C THR A 34 -10.06 13.73 -6.01
N CYS A 35 -11.24 13.74 -5.38
CA CYS A 35 -12.04 14.95 -5.21
C CYS A 35 -11.34 16.05 -4.37
N PHE A 36 -10.21 15.74 -3.74
CA PHE A 36 -9.45 16.63 -2.86
C PHE A 36 -8.11 17.09 -3.47
N ASN A 37 -7.99 17.04 -4.80
CA ASN A 37 -6.80 17.49 -5.55
C ASN A 37 -5.54 16.67 -5.23
N GLU A 38 -5.67 15.35 -5.10
CA GLU A 38 -4.53 14.44 -5.03
C GLU A 38 -4.48 13.59 -6.30
N LEU A 39 -3.33 13.63 -6.99
CA LEU A 39 -3.06 12.79 -8.15
C LEU A 39 -2.45 11.47 -7.70
N GLU A 40 -3.04 10.37 -8.13
CA GLU A 40 -2.54 9.02 -7.92
C GLU A 40 -2.23 8.34 -9.25
N LEU A 41 -1.05 7.73 -9.35
CA LEU A 41 -0.62 6.91 -10.47
C LEU A 41 -0.55 5.45 -10.04
N LEU A 42 -1.33 4.59 -10.68
CA LEU A 42 -1.24 3.14 -10.53
C LEU A 42 -0.23 2.61 -11.55
N ILE A 43 0.81 1.96 -11.07
CA ILE A 43 1.90 1.44 -11.89
C ILE A 43 2.11 -0.06 -11.68
N HIS A 44 2.65 -0.70 -12.72
CA HIS A 44 3.13 -2.08 -12.63
C HIS A 44 4.40 -2.16 -11.73
N PRO A 45 4.58 -3.21 -10.91
CA PRO A 45 5.74 -3.36 -10.01
C PRO A 45 7.09 -3.30 -10.75
N ASP A 46 7.23 -3.91 -11.93
CA ASP A 46 8.48 -3.83 -12.73
C ASP A 46 8.85 -2.40 -13.17
N GLY A 47 7.89 -1.47 -13.11
CA GLY A 47 8.05 -0.08 -13.55
C GLY A 47 8.50 0.89 -12.46
N ILE A 48 8.80 0.43 -11.24
CA ILE A 48 9.10 1.30 -10.10
C ILE A 48 10.31 2.20 -10.37
N ILE A 49 11.46 1.63 -10.70
CA ILE A 49 12.69 2.41 -10.90
C ILE A 49 12.53 3.40 -12.08
N PRO A 50 12.07 2.99 -13.28
CA PRO A 50 11.90 3.92 -14.39
C PRO A 50 10.94 5.06 -14.08
N VAL A 51 9.78 4.78 -13.48
CA VAL A 51 8.77 5.79 -13.17
C VAL A 51 9.27 6.77 -12.11
N LEU A 52 9.84 6.27 -11.01
CA LEU A 52 10.37 7.16 -9.96
C LEU A 52 11.53 8.01 -10.47
N THR A 53 12.41 7.45 -11.30
CA THR A 53 13.52 8.21 -11.91
C THR A 53 12.99 9.31 -12.83
N PHE A 54 12.01 9.00 -13.67
CA PHE A 54 11.34 10.00 -14.51
C PHE A 54 10.70 11.11 -13.67
N LEU A 55 9.94 10.76 -12.63
CA LEU A 55 9.28 11.74 -11.77
C LEU A 55 10.29 12.65 -11.05
N ARG A 56 11.46 12.12 -10.68
CA ARG A 56 12.54 12.89 -10.05
C ARG A 56 13.22 13.86 -11.03
N ASP A 57 13.57 13.38 -12.23
CA ASP A 57 14.51 14.06 -13.13
C ASP A 57 13.82 14.89 -14.22
N HIS A 58 12.58 14.56 -14.60
CA HIS A 58 11.87 15.26 -15.67
C HIS A 58 11.57 16.72 -15.29
N THR A 59 11.80 17.64 -16.24
CA THR A 59 11.70 19.10 -16.00
C THR A 59 10.33 19.55 -15.50
N ASN A 60 9.26 18.90 -15.96
CA ASN A 60 7.89 19.20 -15.54
C ASN A 60 7.44 18.42 -14.28
N ALA A 61 8.22 17.43 -13.81
CA ALA A 61 7.84 16.57 -12.69
C ALA A 61 8.65 16.91 -11.41
N GLN A 62 9.97 17.02 -11.50
CA GLN A 62 10.90 17.44 -10.42
C GLN A 62 10.51 17.01 -8.99
N PHE A 63 9.98 15.80 -8.82
CA PHE A 63 9.56 15.24 -7.54
C PHE A 63 10.80 14.74 -6.79
N LYS A 64 11.56 15.68 -6.22
CA LYS A 64 12.86 15.42 -5.62
C LYS A 64 12.76 14.77 -4.24
N SER A 65 11.72 15.10 -3.49
CA SER A 65 11.56 14.63 -2.12
C SER A 65 10.58 13.46 -2.07
N LEU A 66 11.04 12.33 -1.55
CA LEU A 66 10.16 11.25 -1.11
C LEU A 66 9.65 11.61 0.29
N ALA A 67 8.34 11.82 0.41
CA ALA A 67 7.71 12.21 1.66
C ALA A 67 7.48 11.00 2.56
N ASP A 68 7.01 9.90 1.98
CA ASP A 68 6.89 8.61 2.64
C ASP A 68 6.91 7.47 1.62
N LEU A 69 7.11 6.27 2.15
CA LEU A 69 6.87 5.02 1.46
C LEU A 69 6.16 4.13 2.48
N THR A 70 4.95 3.71 2.12
CA THR A 70 4.08 2.93 3.01
C THR A 70 3.51 1.73 2.26
N ALA A 71 3.06 0.73 2.99
CA ALA A 71 2.35 -0.41 2.42
C ALA A 71 0.98 -0.57 3.07
N VAL A 72 0.03 -1.08 2.29
CA VAL A 72 -1.33 -1.37 2.71
C VAL A 72 -1.62 -2.83 2.39
N ASP A 73 -2.00 -3.58 3.42
CA ASP A 73 -2.42 -4.97 3.27
C ASP A 73 -3.94 -5.06 3.07
N VAL A 74 -4.36 -5.62 1.93
CA VAL A 74 -5.74 -5.92 1.56
C VAL A 74 -5.86 -7.42 1.23
N PRO A 75 -6.22 -8.28 2.20
CA PRO A 75 -6.25 -9.74 2.03
C PRO A 75 -7.24 -10.26 0.98
N SER A 76 -8.24 -9.46 0.58
CA SER A 76 -9.23 -9.86 -0.43
C SER A 76 -8.71 -9.82 -1.87
N ARG A 77 -7.54 -9.23 -2.12
CA ARG A 77 -6.93 -9.12 -3.44
C ARG A 77 -5.92 -10.25 -3.67
N GLN A 78 -5.75 -10.65 -4.93
CA GLN A 78 -4.70 -11.60 -5.32
C GLN A 78 -3.31 -11.05 -4.99
N TYR A 79 -3.05 -9.79 -5.34
CA TYR A 79 -1.89 -9.04 -4.89
C TYR A 79 -2.25 -8.34 -3.59
N ARG A 80 -1.89 -8.98 -2.48
CA ARG A 80 -2.28 -8.62 -1.12
C ARG A 80 -1.76 -7.24 -0.70
N PHE A 81 -0.53 -6.91 -1.09
CA PHE A 81 0.14 -5.69 -0.65
C PHE A 81 0.08 -4.61 -1.73
N GLU A 82 -0.29 -3.40 -1.30
CA GLU A 82 -0.23 -2.20 -2.12
C GLU A 82 0.82 -1.26 -1.53
N ILE A 83 1.92 -1.02 -2.25
CA ILE A 83 2.98 -0.09 -1.81
C ILE A 83 2.71 1.27 -2.43
N VAL A 84 2.80 2.29 -1.58
CA VAL A 84 2.45 3.67 -1.88
C VAL A 84 3.65 4.55 -1.62
N TYR A 85 4.08 5.28 -2.66
CA TYR A 85 5.12 6.29 -2.60
C TYR A 85 4.46 7.66 -2.66
N ASN A 86 4.56 8.48 -1.60
CA ASN A 86 4.19 9.88 -1.69
C ASN A 86 5.42 10.72 -2.03
N LEU A 87 5.34 11.50 -3.10
CA LEU A 87 6.41 12.35 -3.56
C LEU A 87 5.98 13.83 -3.54
N LEU A 88 6.96 14.70 -3.33
CA LEU A 88 6.79 16.15 -3.28
C LEU A 88 7.75 16.82 -4.27
N SER A 89 7.18 17.64 -5.15
CA SER A 89 7.93 18.54 -6.02
C SER A 89 8.02 19.91 -5.37
N LEU A 90 9.23 20.29 -4.94
CA LEU A 90 9.44 21.61 -4.31
C LEU A 90 9.37 22.75 -5.32
N ARG A 91 9.67 22.49 -6.59
CA ARG A 91 9.65 23.53 -7.64
C ARG A 91 8.22 23.99 -7.94
N PHE A 92 7.29 23.03 -8.03
CA PHE A 92 5.89 23.28 -8.35
C PHE A 92 4.98 23.27 -7.12
N ASN A 93 5.53 22.99 -5.94
CA ASN A 93 4.80 22.79 -4.69
C ASN A 93 3.62 21.82 -4.85
N SER A 94 3.83 20.73 -5.60
CA SER A 94 2.81 19.73 -5.94
C SER A 94 3.16 18.39 -5.34
N ARG A 95 2.15 17.60 -4.98
CA ARG A 95 2.29 16.25 -4.44
C ARG A 95 1.70 15.23 -5.41
N ILE A 96 2.31 14.06 -5.45
CA ILE A 96 1.83 12.93 -6.23
C ILE A 96 1.97 11.66 -5.42
N ARG A 97 1.04 10.73 -5.61
CA ARG A 97 1.06 9.41 -5.01
C ARG A 97 1.26 8.38 -6.11
N VAL A 98 2.26 7.53 -5.99
CA VAL A 98 2.50 6.42 -6.91
C VAL A 98 2.21 5.14 -6.17
N LYS A 99 1.32 4.30 -6.69
CA LYS A 99 0.95 3.03 -6.06
C LYS A 99 1.33 1.86 -6.96
N THR A 100 1.80 0.81 -6.32
CA THR A 100 2.18 -0.47 -6.91
C THR A 100 1.54 -1.57 -6.10
N TYR A 101 1.50 -2.77 -6.64
CA TYR A 101 1.00 -3.95 -5.95
C TYR A 101 2.03 -5.07 -5.98
N THR A 102 1.97 -5.95 -4.99
CA THR A 102 2.80 -7.15 -4.90
C THR A 102 2.08 -8.26 -4.14
N ASP A 103 2.53 -9.48 -4.38
CA ASP A 103 2.20 -10.61 -3.51
C ASP A 103 3.24 -10.74 -2.38
N GLU A 104 3.18 -11.84 -1.63
CA GLU A 104 4.07 -12.09 -0.49
C GLU A 104 5.47 -12.59 -0.86
N LEU A 105 5.66 -13.10 -2.09
CA LEU A 105 6.87 -13.81 -2.51
C LEU A 105 7.64 -13.06 -3.61
N THR A 106 6.94 -12.29 -4.44
CA THR A 106 7.50 -11.55 -5.55
C THR A 106 8.34 -10.41 -5.01
N PRO A 107 9.65 -10.38 -5.30
CA PRO A 107 10.49 -9.29 -4.90
C PRO A 107 10.16 -8.04 -5.73
N ILE A 108 10.18 -6.89 -5.09
CA ILE A 108 10.09 -5.58 -5.74
C ILE A 108 11.46 -4.92 -5.81
N ASP A 109 11.75 -4.17 -6.85
CA ASP A 109 12.99 -3.41 -6.93
C ASP A 109 13.04 -2.25 -5.92
N SER A 110 14.15 -2.15 -5.19
CA SER A 110 14.45 -1.06 -4.26
C SER A 110 14.57 0.29 -4.97
N ALA A 111 13.91 1.30 -4.42
CA ALA A 111 13.96 2.69 -4.87
C ALA A 111 15.11 3.49 -4.23
N VAL A 112 15.98 2.87 -3.42
CA VAL A 112 17.11 3.54 -2.74
C VAL A 112 18.07 4.24 -3.71
N SER A 113 18.26 3.67 -4.89
CA SER A 113 19.08 4.27 -5.96
C SER A 113 18.50 5.58 -6.49
N VAL A 114 17.18 5.73 -6.46
CA VAL A 114 16.45 6.93 -6.91
C VAL A 114 16.32 7.94 -5.77
N HIS A 115 15.83 7.47 -4.62
CA HIS A 115 15.64 8.27 -3.41
C HIS A 115 16.33 7.59 -2.24
N LYS A 116 17.44 8.18 -1.77
CA LYS A 116 18.17 7.65 -0.59
C LYS A 116 17.31 7.58 0.68
N ALA A 117 16.27 8.40 0.77
CA ALA A 117 15.31 8.38 1.88
C ALA A 117 14.55 7.05 1.97
N ALA A 118 14.39 6.31 0.87
CA ALA A 118 13.66 5.05 0.83
C ALA A 118 14.32 3.93 1.66
N ASN A 119 15.61 4.05 2.01
CA ASN A 119 16.36 3.00 2.70
C ASN A 119 15.68 2.57 4.03
N TRP A 120 15.24 3.54 4.83
CA TRP A 120 14.58 3.22 6.11
C TRP A 120 13.15 2.73 5.90
N TYR A 121 12.41 3.33 4.97
CA TYR A 121 11.02 2.95 4.70
C TYR A 121 10.90 1.55 4.09
N GLU A 122 11.80 1.16 3.18
CA GLU A 122 11.82 -0.19 2.60
C GLU A 122 12.12 -1.24 3.67
N ARG A 123 13.01 -0.93 4.62
CA ARG A 123 13.26 -1.78 5.79
C ARG A 123 12.06 -1.86 6.74
N GLU A 124 11.37 -0.75 6.96
CA GLU A 124 10.14 -0.71 7.75
C GLU A 124 9.06 -1.58 7.11
N VAL A 125 8.84 -1.45 5.80
CA VAL A 125 7.86 -2.26 5.06
C VAL A 125 8.24 -3.75 5.07
N TRP A 126 9.53 -4.07 4.94
CA TRP A 126 10.01 -5.44 5.11
C TRP A 126 9.70 -5.99 6.52
N ASP A 127 9.97 -5.22 7.57
CA ASP A 127 9.75 -5.66 8.95
C ASP A 127 8.25 -5.80 9.28
N MET A 128 7.43 -4.83 8.85
CA MET A 128 6.01 -4.77 9.19
C MET A 128 5.10 -5.63 8.32
N PHE A 129 5.42 -5.78 7.03
CA PHE A 129 4.58 -6.48 6.05
C PHE A 129 5.27 -7.70 5.43
N GLY A 130 6.60 -7.79 5.46
CA GLY A 130 7.36 -8.89 4.86
C GLY A 130 7.52 -8.79 3.35
N VAL A 131 7.37 -7.59 2.78
CA VAL A 131 7.58 -7.38 1.34
C VAL A 131 9.06 -7.25 1.03
N PHE A 132 9.58 -8.15 0.20
CA PHE A 132 11.01 -8.19 -0.11
C PHE A 132 11.40 -7.14 -1.16
N PHE A 133 12.42 -6.34 -0.86
CA PHE A 133 13.01 -5.38 -1.79
C PHE A 133 14.33 -5.91 -2.36
N ALA A 134 14.36 -6.23 -3.65
CA ALA A 134 15.56 -6.59 -4.39
C ALA A 134 16.52 -5.39 -4.51
N ASN A 135 17.83 -5.67 -4.53
CA ASN A 135 18.89 -4.68 -4.68
C ASN A 135 19.01 -3.64 -3.53
N HIS A 136 18.35 -3.88 -2.39
CA HIS A 136 18.51 -3.04 -1.19
C HIS A 136 19.88 -3.29 -0.51
N PRO A 137 20.61 -2.25 -0.06
CA PRO A 137 21.94 -2.40 0.51
C PRO A 137 22.01 -3.14 1.86
N ASP A 138 21.01 -2.97 2.73
CA ASP A 138 20.95 -3.62 4.06
C ASP A 138 19.49 -3.87 4.46
N LEU A 139 18.88 -4.95 3.97
CA LEU A 139 17.50 -5.30 4.31
C LEU A 139 17.46 -6.14 5.59
N ARG A 140 17.13 -5.50 6.71
CA ARG A 140 16.96 -6.13 8.03
C ARG A 140 15.89 -5.41 8.84
N ARG A 141 15.37 -6.10 9.87
CA ARG A 141 14.40 -5.58 10.84
C ARG A 141 14.88 -4.25 11.45
N ILE A 142 13.94 -3.40 11.84
CA ILE A 142 14.25 -2.06 12.39
C ILE A 142 13.32 -1.65 13.53
N LEU A 143 12.05 -2.03 13.51
CA LEU A 143 11.08 -1.69 14.55
C LEU A 143 10.81 -2.85 15.51
N THR A 144 10.81 -4.09 15.00
CA THR A 144 10.56 -5.28 15.82
C THR A 144 11.78 -5.69 16.64
N ASP A 145 11.53 -6.47 17.69
CA ASP A 145 12.60 -7.07 18.50
C ASP A 145 13.43 -8.07 17.68
N TYR A 146 14.66 -8.32 18.12
CA TYR A 146 15.65 -9.11 17.37
C TYR A 146 15.18 -10.54 17.08
N GLY A 147 14.49 -11.17 18.02
CA GLY A 147 13.96 -12.53 17.91
C GLY A 147 12.48 -12.59 17.49
N PHE A 148 11.91 -11.47 17.04
CA PHE A 148 10.49 -11.41 16.72
C PHE A 148 10.17 -12.23 15.47
N GLU A 149 9.17 -13.11 15.56
CA GLU A 149 8.69 -13.92 14.45
C GLU A 149 7.35 -13.38 13.94
N GLY A 150 7.26 -13.21 12.62
CA GLY A 150 6.09 -12.62 11.96
C GLY A 150 6.24 -11.13 11.60
N HIS A 151 5.14 -10.61 11.05
CA HIS A 151 5.01 -9.27 10.45
C HIS A 151 3.77 -8.57 11.03
N PRO A 152 3.92 -7.61 11.96
CA PRO A 152 2.82 -7.11 12.79
C PRO A 152 1.67 -6.43 12.05
N PHE A 153 1.92 -5.77 10.91
CA PHE A 153 0.89 -4.99 10.20
C PHE A 153 0.15 -5.78 9.13
N ARG A 154 0.46 -7.08 8.98
CA ARG A 154 -0.41 -7.96 8.21
C ARG A 154 -1.75 -8.14 8.95
N LYS A 155 -2.86 -8.09 8.22
CA LYS A 155 -4.22 -8.09 8.77
C LYS A 155 -4.65 -9.40 9.44
N ASP A 156 -3.87 -10.46 9.25
CA ASP A 156 -3.99 -11.77 9.89
C ASP A 156 -3.24 -11.86 11.23
N PHE A 157 -2.34 -10.90 11.53
CA PHE A 157 -1.59 -10.90 12.78
C PHE A 157 -2.45 -10.42 13.97
N PRO A 158 -2.46 -11.12 15.12
CA PRO A 158 -3.24 -10.70 16.28
C PRO A 158 -2.68 -9.42 16.91
N LEU A 159 -3.54 -8.53 17.37
CA LEU A 159 -3.14 -7.25 17.96
C LEU A 159 -2.17 -7.42 19.16
N SER A 160 -2.40 -8.44 19.99
CA SER A 160 -1.58 -8.73 21.17
C SER A 160 -0.24 -9.38 20.83
N GLY A 161 -0.06 -9.87 19.59
CA GLY A 161 1.02 -10.79 19.24
C GLY A 161 0.83 -12.19 19.82
N TYR A 162 1.87 -13.01 19.68
CA TYR A 162 1.87 -14.39 20.17
C TYR A 162 2.67 -14.57 21.46
N VAL A 163 3.54 -13.61 21.77
CA VAL A 163 4.55 -13.72 22.81
C VAL A 163 4.51 -12.49 23.70
N GLU A 164 4.58 -12.71 25.00
CA GLU A 164 4.79 -11.68 26.01
C GLU A 164 6.12 -11.88 26.72
N VAL A 165 6.56 -10.84 27.43
CA VAL A 165 7.89 -10.80 28.01
C VAL A 165 7.78 -10.54 29.51
N ARG A 166 8.40 -11.41 30.33
CA ARG A 166 8.50 -11.23 31.78
C ARG A 166 9.92 -11.50 32.27
N TYR A 167 10.28 -10.91 33.41
CA TYR A 167 11.51 -11.27 34.10
C TYR A 167 11.30 -12.56 34.91
N ASP A 168 12.24 -13.49 34.80
CA ASP A 168 12.24 -14.72 35.57
C ASP A 168 13.46 -14.74 36.50
N ASP A 169 13.20 -14.84 37.81
CA ASP A 169 14.21 -14.78 38.85
C ASP A 169 15.04 -16.07 38.93
N GLU A 170 14.49 -17.23 38.53
CA GLU A 170 15.20 -18.52 38.56
C GLU A 170 16.36 -18.51 37.56
N VAL A 171 16.10 -18.01 36.36
CA VAL A 171 17.08 -17.88 35.28
C VAL A 171 17.79 -16.51 35.25
N LYS A 172 17.38 -15.57 36.10
CA LYS A 172 17.88 -14.19 36.21
C LYS A 172 17.94 -13.46 34.87
N ARG A 173 16.95 -13.68 34.01
CA ARG A 173 16.87 -13.05 32.69
C ARG A 173 15.42 -12.85 32.28
N VAL A 174 15.27 -12.01 31.26
CA VAL A 174 14.00 -11.79 30.60
C VAL A 174 13.69 -13.00 29.70
N VAL A 175 12.50 -13.57 29.86
CA VAL A 175 12.00 -14.71 29.07
C VAL A 175 10.78 -14.31 28.27
N ALA A 176 10.66 -14.93 27.11
CA ALA A 176 9.58 -14.75 26.15
C ALA A 176 8.66 -15.97 26.22
N GLU A 177 7.39 -15.77 26.58
CA GLU A 177 6.39 -16.82 26.80
C GLU A 177 5.14 -16.56 25.96
N PRO A 178 4.30 -17.59 25.68
CA PRO A 178 3.02 -17.36 25.03
C PRO A 178 2.17 -16.35 25.79
N VAL A 179 1.48 -15.48 25.05
CA VAL A 179 0.69 -14.39 25.66
C VAL A 179 -0.47 -14.91 26.53
N GLU A 180 -0.57 -14.41 27.76
CA GLU A 180 -1.66 -14.70 28.69
C GLU A 180 -2.28 -13.41 29.22
N LEU A 181 -3.32 -12.94 28.53
CA LEU A 181 -4.00 -11.70 28.92
C LEU A 181 -4.97 -11.94 30.08
N ALA A 182 -4.77 -11.22 31.18
CA ALA A 182 -5.72 -11.20 32.30
C ALA A 182 -7.13 -10.73 31.88
N GLN A 183 -7.22 -9.88 30.85
CA GLN A 183 -8.46 -9.48 30.21
C GLN A 183 -8.28 -9.46 28.70
N GLU A 184 -9.14 -10.19 27.98
CA GLU A 184 -9.14 -10.19 26.53
C GLU A 184 -9.56 -8.83 25.94
N PHE A 185 -9.06 -8.54 24.73
CA PHE A 185 -9.47 -7.36 23.99
C PHE A 185 -10.94 -7.46 23.57
N ARG A 186 -11.78 -6.58 24.13
CA ARG A 186 -13.21 -6.50 23.82
C ARG A 186 -13.41 -5.76 22.49
N LYS A 187 -13.57 -6.52 21.40
CA LYS A 187 -13.91 -5.98 20.08
C LYS A 187 -15.38 -5.55 20.05
N PHE A 188 -15.64 -4.27 19.83
CA PHE A 188 -16.98 -3.76 19.56
C PHE A 188 -17.22 -3.70 18.06
N ASP A 189 -18.36 -4.22 17.60
CA ASP A 189 -18.83 -3.98 16.24
C ASP A 189 -19.66 -2.70 16.21
N LEU A 190 -19.03 -1.63 15.72
CA LEU A 190 -19.63 -0.29 15.64
C LEU A 190 -20.24 -0.03 14.25
N ASN A 191 -20.25 -1.02 13.36
CA ASN A 191 -20.78 -0.83 12.01
C ASN A 191 -22.29 -0.64 12.05
N SER A 192 -22.76 0.43 11.41
CA SER A 192 -24.19 0.65 11.19
C SER A 192 -24.69 -0.28 10.09
N PRO A 193 -25.87 -0.90 10.25
CA PRO A 193 -26.48 -1.71 9.19
C PRO A 193 -26.99 -0.86 8.02
N TRP A 194 -27.17 0.45 8.21
CA TRP A 194 -27.66 1.37 7.17
C TRP A 194 -26.52 2.04 6.43
N GLU A 195 -26.60 2.02 5.10
CA GLU A 195 -25.65 2.69 4.23
C GLU A 195 -25.72 4.21 4.39
N THR A 196 -24.58 4.83 4.67
CA THR A 196 -24.48 6.29 4.87
C THR A 196 -24.10 7.05 3.61
N PHE A 197 -23.41 6.43 2.64
CA PHE A 197 -22.84 7.12 1.48
C PHE A 197 -23.26 6.50 0.13
N PRO A 198 -24.46 6.87 -0.40
CA PRO A 198 -24.98 6.30 -1.65
C PRO A 198 -24.10 6.52 -2.88
N ALA A 199 -23.26 7.56 -2.89
CA ALA A 199 -22.38 7.88 -4.01
C ALA A 199 -21.26 6.85 -4.25
N TYR A 200 -20.94 6.03 -3.24
CA TYR A 200 -19.88 5.01 -3.30
C TYR A 200 -20.45 3.59 -3.31
N ARG A 201 -21.75 3.43 -3.53
CA ARG A 201 -22.38 2.12 -3.58
C ARG A 201 -21.79 1.31 -4.73
N PRO A 202 -21.22 0.11 -4.46
CA PRO A 202 -20.78 -0.78 -5.54
C PRO A 202 -22.00 -1.22 -6.37
N ALA A 203 -21.80 -1.38 -7.68
CA ALA A 203 -22.84 -1.95 -8.52
C ALA A 203 -23.18 -3.38 -8.02
N PRO A 204 -24.47 -3.76 -7.95
CA PRO A 204 -24.82 -5.11 -7.56
C PRO A 204 -24.22 -6.11 -8.55
N GLU A 205 -23.71 -7.23 -8.04
CA GLU A 205 -23.17 -8.29 -8.88
C GLU A 205 -24.24 -8.77 -9.85
N THR A 206 -23.93 -8.75 -11.15
CA THR A 206 -24.84 -9.28 -12.16
C THR A 206 -24.93 -10.79 -11.99
N LEU A 207 -26.09 -11.31 -11.59
CA LEU A 207 -26.35 -12.74 -11.55
C LEU A 207 -26.14 -13.31 -12.96
N LYS A 208 -25.05 -14.08 -13.14
CA LYS A 208 -24.85 -14.88 -14.35
C LYS A 208 -25.90 -15.98 -14.32
N ILE A 209 -26.98 -15.81 -15.08
CA ILE A 209 -27.94 -16.89 -15.33
C ILE A 209 -27.16 -17.95 -16.10
N GLU A 210 -26.81 -19.06 -15.46
CA GLU A 210 -26.25 -20.21 -16.15
C GLU A 210 -27.27 -20.66 -17.19
N ALA A 211 -26.94 -20.53 -18.48
CA ALA A 211 -27.76 -21.04 -19.55
C ALA A 211 -27.86 -22.55 -19.36
N GLY A 212 -29.05 -23.03 -18.97
CA GLY A 212 -29.30 -24.43 -18.69
C GLY A 212 -28.77 -25.32 -19.82
N ALA A 213 -28.04 -26.37 -19.43
CA ALA A 213 -27.57 -27.39 -20.34
C ALA A 213 -28.74 -27.85 -21.22
N LYS A 214 -28.64 -27.63 -22.53
CA LYS A 214 -29.53 -28.27 -23.50
C LYS A 214 -29.41 -29.77 -23.25
N LYS A 215 -30.47 -30.40 -22.74
CA LYS A 215 -30.63 -31.86 -22.82
C LYS A 215 -30.46 -32.22 -24.29
N GLU A 216 -29.42 -32.97 -24.61
CA GLU A 216 -29.30 -33.63 -25.90
C GLU A 216 -30.51 -34.55 -26.04
N ASP A 217 -31.31 -34.30 -27.08
CA ASP A 217 -32.44 -35.15 -27.45
C ASP A 217 -31.89 -36.55 -27.78
N ALA A 218 -32.20 -37.51 -26.90
CA ALA A 218 -31.94 -38.93 -27.16
C ALA A 218 -32.88 -39.42 -28.27
N LYS A 219 -32.29 -39.98 -29.32
CA LYS A 219 -32.96 -40.72 -30.40
C LYS A 219 -33.75 -41.92 -29.89
#